data_AF-A0A382KKT8-F1
#
_entry.id   AF-A0A382KKT8-F1
#
_cell.length_a   1.000
_cell.length_b   1.000
_cell.length_c   1.000
_cell.angle_alpha   90.00
_cell.angle_beta   90.00
_cell.angle_gamma   90.00
#
_symmetry.space_group_name_H-M   'P 1'
#
loop_
_entity.id
_entity.type
_entity.pdbx_description
1 polymer ?
#
loop_
_entity_poly.entity_id
_entity_poly.type
_entity_poly.pdbx_seq_one_letter_code
_entity_poly.pdbx_strand_id
1 'polypeptide(L)'
;ELSSIIKAKGKEFKELLNAIIGIDKLDTALSSMRTVQREFRTSIQEKFGYDDTQIQLLENKITEYENESKNAEPRLEQLATEKKEQESLISRLEKQIQDDSSKESQLKELESRKKEWQEYAMHVIKSIKNEVAEKEEIVNECKPCFAISKNRNEVETKINESQEKLSAIESELNDLEKKQVRLEEHEELAEKLVLKDGKCPVCDSSVDHLKPLFQKKHIEEEIEVIQKKVLELKHEKDEFEQNTVKLSHELEKAKKAETILSTHKIKNESQLDEIITEIKMKVKQMQKIPLTVNSDQLVETATLDSHAKTIYENILSLETSTKGFDQQKFLENIQSRESSRHRLSQINENYGEISGKNKQVKMELDKLGSTLKELKHVKGYVTELELIQKNVYEREGPVSKSLRSWALEIISQKAS
;
A
#
# COMPACT_ATOMS: atom_id res chain seq x y z
N GLU A 1 -11.76 -77.97 96.02
CA GLU A 1 -10.80 -77.20 95.19
C GLU A 1 -9.34 -77.43 95.62
N LEU A 2 -8.99 -77.29 96.90
CA LEU A 2 -7.64 -77.59 97.43
C LEU A 2 -7.14 -79.02 97.11
N SER A 3 -8.01 -80.02 97.15
CA SER A 3 -7.69 -81.42 96.81
C SER A 3 -7.42 -81.66 95.32
N SER A 4 -7.89 -80.77 94.43
CA SER A 4 -7.66 -80.83 92.99
C SER A 4 -6.29 -80.25 92.61
N ILE A 5 -5.78 -79.28 93.38
CA ILE A 5 -4.44 -78.67 93.24
C ILE A 5 -3.34 -79.74 93.41
N ILE A 6 -3.50 -80.65 94.38
CA ILE A 6 -2.49 -81.64 94.75
C ILE A 6 -2.34 -82.78 93.72
N LYS A 7 -3.34 -82.97 92.83
CA LYS A 7 -3.39 -84.10 91.87
C LYS A 7 -3.22 -83.69 90.39
N ALA A 8 -3.10 -82.40 90.09
CA ALA A 8 -3.11 -81.90 88.71
C ALA A 8 -1.72 -81.96 88.02
N LYS A 9 -1.66 -82.35 86.74
CA LYS A 9 -0.43 -82.28 85.93
C LYS A 9 -0.06 -80.80 85.65
N GLY A 10 1.22 -80.50 85.39
CA GLY A 10 1.74 -79.12 85.32
C GLY A 10 0.91 -78.10 84.51
N LYS A 11 0.25 -78.51 83.42
CA LYS A 11 -0.66 -77.63 82.65
C LYS A 11 -2.01 -77.39 83.35
N GLU A 12 -2.63 -78.44 83.89
CA GLU A 12 -3.90 -78.37 84.63
C GLU A 12 -3.73 -77.62 85.95
N PHE A 13 -2.58 -77.80 86.61
CA PHE A 13 -2.21 -77.06 87.82
C PHE A 13 -2.06 -75.56 87.53
N LYS A 14 -1.41 -75.19 86.42
CA LYS A 14 -1.27 -73.79 86.01
C LYS A 14 -2.62 -73.14 85.72
N GLU A 15 -3.53 -73.85 85.06
CA GLU A 15 -4.88 -73.32 84.77
C GLU A 15 -5.73 -73.19 86.03
N LEU A 16 -5.63 -74.14 86.96
CA LEU A 16 -6.35 -74.06 88.23
C LEU A 16 -5.81 -72.95 89.13
N LEU A 17 -4.48 -72.74 89.15
CA LEU A 17 -3.84 -71.58 89.80
C LEU A 17 -4.29 -70.25 89.16
N ASN A 18 -4.34 -70.19 87.83
CA ASN A 18 -4.82 -69.03 87.08
C ASN A 18 -6.28 -68.68 87.43
N ALA A 19 -7.14 -69.69 87.60
CA ALA A 19 -8.53 -69.49 88.01
C ALA A 19 -8.64 -68.97 89.44
N ILE A 20 -7.83 -69.49 90.38
CA ILE A 20 -7.83 -69.05 91.79
C ILE A 20 -7.42 -67.58 91.93
N ILE A 21 -6.39 -67.16 91.19
CA ILE A 21 -5.89 -65.78 91.26
C ILE A 21 -6.66 -64.81 90.34
N GLY A 22 -7.64 -65.31 89.59
CA GLY A 22 -8.50 -64.50 88.71
C GLY A 22 -7.81 -63.97 87.46
N ILE A 23 -6.90 -64.72 86.83
CA ILE A 23 -6.24 -64.33 85.56
C ILE A 23 -7.25 -64.11 84.42
N ASP A 24 -8.39 -64.79 84.44
CA ASP A 24 -9.51 -64.59 83.51
C ASP A 24 -10.01 -63.14 83.47
N LYS A 25 -9.91 -62.42 84.59
CA LYS A 25 -10.22 -60.98 84.65
C LYS A 25 -9.19 -60.13 83.90
N LEU A 26 -7.92 -60.53 83.90
CA LEU A 26 -6.87 -59.89 83.10
C LEU A 26 -7.08 -60.16 81.61
N ASP A 27 -7.45 -61.38 81.23
CA ASP A 27 -7.79 -61.73 79.84
C ASP A 27 -9.01 -60.92 79.35
N THR A 28 -10.04 -60.76 80.19
CA THR A 28 -11.21 -59.91 79.89
C THR A 28 -10.81 -58.44 79.75
N ALA A 29 -10.02 -57.91 80.68
CA ALA A 29 -9.53 -56.53 80.63
C ALA A 29 -8.67 -56.27 79.37
N LEU A 30 -7.81 -57.22 78.98
CA LEU A 30 -7.01 -57.15 77.77
C LEU A 30 -7.90 -57.10 76.52
N SER A 31 -8.94 -57.94 76.44
CA SER A 31 -9.90 -57.93 75.34
C SER A 31 -10.66 -56.60 75.25
N SER A 32 -11.19 -56.11 76.37
CA SER A 32 -11.85 -54.81 76.44
C SER A 32 -10.92 -53.66 76.03
N MET A 33 -9.67 -53.68 76.47
CA MET A 33 -8.69 -52.64 76.14
C MET A 33 -8.33 -52.62 74.65
N ARG A 34 -8.25 -53.78 74.00
CA ARG A 34 -8.07 -53.88 72.53
C ARG A 34 -9.25 -53.29 71.77
N THR A 35 -10.47 -53.50 72.25
CA THR A 35 -11.68 -52.89 71.66
C THR A 35 -11.66 -51.38 71.83
N VAL A 36 -11.40 -50.88 73.03
CA VAL A 36 -11.29 -49.43 73.30
C VAL A 36 -10.21 -48.78 72.44
N GLN A 37 -9.03 -49.40 72.29
CA GLN A 37 -7.96 -48.87 71.47
C GLN A 37 -8.33 -48.83 69.97
N ARG A 38 -9.06 -49.84 69.49
CA ARG A 38 -9.57 -49.87 68.11
C ARG A 38 -10.59 -48.76 67.88
N GLU A 39 -11.58 -48.64 68.75
CA GLU A 39 -12.61 -47.59 68.67
C GLU A 39 -12.01 -46.18 68.79
N PHE A 40 -11.00 -46.01 69.64
CA PHE A 40 -10.25 -44.77 69.75
C PHE A 40 -9.56 -44.43 68.42
N ARG A 41 -8.83 -45.38 67.81
CA ARG A 41 -8.22 -45.17 66.49
C ARG A 41 -9.26 -44.84 65.41
N THR A 42 -10.39 -45.55 65.38
CA THR A 42 -11.50 -45.25 64.46
C THR A 42 -12.02 -43.82 64.65
N SER A 43 -12.23 -43.38 65.89
CA SER A 43 -12.71 -42.02 66.19
C SER A 43 -11.70 -40.95 65.78
N ILE A 44 -10.41 -41.20 65.98
CA ILE A 44 -9.33 -40.31 65.50
C ILE A 44 -9.33 -40.25 63.97
N GLN A 45 -9.43 -41.40 63.30
CA GLN A 45 -9.47 -41.47 61.84
C GLN A 45 -10.69 -40.76 61.25
N GLU A 46 -11.87 -40.88 61.85
CA GLU A 46 -13.08 -40.16 61.41
C GLU A 46 -12.94 -38.64 61.58
N LYS A 47 -12.32 -38.19 62.68
CA LYS A 47 -12.16 -36.77 62.98
C LYS A 47 -11.10 -36.09 62.13
N PHE A 48 -9.99 -36.78 61.88
CA PHE A 48 -8.79 -36.19 61.27
C PHE A 48 -8.47 -36.74 59.88
N GLY A 49 -9.13 -37.81 59.45
CA GLY A 49 -8.85 -38.54 58.20
C GLY A 49 -7.65 -39.48 58.28
N TYR A 50 -6.94 -39.51 59.42
CA TYR A 50 -5.70 -40.26 59.65
C TYR A 50 -5.66 -40.82 61.08
N ASP A 51 -4.89 -41.87 61.32
CA ASP A 51 -4.61 -42.42 62.67
C ASP A 51 -3.11 -42.36 63.05
N ASP A 52 -2.76 -42.87 64.23
CA ASP A 52 -1.39 -42.88 64.77
C ASP A 52 -0.39 -43.68 63.90
N THR A 53 -0.88 -44.62 63.10
CA THR A 53 -0.04 -45.48 62.24
C THR A 53 0.36 -44.76 60.95
N GLN A 54 -0.37 -43.72 60.55
CA GLN A 54 -0.19 -43.00 59.29
C GLN A 54 0.65 -41.71 59.42
N ILE A 55 1.27 -41.47 60.58
CA ILE A 55 2.09 -40.27 60.83
C ILE A 55 3.20 -40.09 59.78
N GLN A 56 3.92 -41.14 59.41
CA GLN A 56 5.01 -41.05 58.43
C GLN A 56 4.50 -40.66 57.03
N LEU A 57 3.32 -41.17 56.64
CA LEU A 57 2.67 -40.78 55.39
C LEU A 57 2.33 -39.28 55.39
N LEU A 58 1.82 -38.79 56.51
CA LEU A 58 1.47 -37.38 56.67
C LEU A 58 2.72 -36.48 56.67
N GLU A 59 3.80 -36.90 57.34
CA GLU A 59 5.10 -36.21 57.35
C GLU A 59 5.68 -36.10 55.93
N ASN A 60 5.63 -37.18 55.14
CA ASN A 60 6.07 -37.16 53.75
C ASN A 60 5.25 -36.17 52.90
N LYS A 61 3.92 -36.18 53.03
CA LYS A 61 3.04 -35.23 52.31
C LYS A 61 3.33 -33.79 52.69
N ILE A 62 3.59 -33.50 53.97
CA ILE A 62 3.98 -32.16 54.43
C ILE A 62 5.29 -31.75 53.75
N THR A 63 6.30 -32.62 53.72
CA THR A 63 7.58 -32.33 53.05
C THR A 63 7.41 -32.09 51.55
N GLU A 64 6.54 -32.83 50.86
CA GLU A 64 6.23 -32.60 49.44
C GLU A 64 5.65 -31.19 49.21
N TYR A 65 4.66 -30.80 50.00
CA TYR A 65 4.04 -29.48 49.91
C TYR A 65 4.99 -28.33 50.33
N GLU A 66 5.83 -28.55 51.34
CA GLU A 66 6.87 -27.58 51.73
C GLU A 66 7.84 -27.33 50.58
N ASN A 67 8.27 -28.39 49.88
CA ASN A 67 9.13 -28.29 48.72
C ASN A 67 8.43 -27.58 47.55
N GLU A 68 7.16 -27.88 47.28
CA GLU A 68 6.36 -27.19 46.26
C GLU A 68 6.26 -25.68 46.55
N SER A 69 5.97 -25.32 47.80
CA SER A 69 5.87 -23.92 48.22
C SER A 69 7.21 -23.19 48.10
N LYS A 70 8.30 -23.83 48.57
CA LYS A 70 9.66 -23.28 48.50
C LYS A 70 10.13 -23.08 47.05
N ASN A 71 9.72 -23.95 46.13
CA ASN A 71 10.06 -23.82 44.71
C ASN A 71 9.22 -22.75 44.00
N ALA A 72 8.04 -22.40 44.52
CA ALA A 72 7.18 -21.37 43.95
C ALA A 72 7.67 -19.94 44.25
N GLU A 73 8.25 -19.70 45.44
CA GLU A 73 8.75 -18.38 45.86
C GLU A 73 9.77 -17.74 44.90
N PRO A 74 10.86 -18.40 44.49
CA PRO A 74 11.83 -17.79 43.57
C PRO A 74 11.23 -17.51 42.19
N ARG A 75 10.27 -18.33 41.73
CA ARG A 75 9.55 -18.08 40.47
C ARG A 75 8.68 -16.83 40.54
N LEU A 76 8.00 -16.62 41.67
CA LEU A 76 7.20 -15.41 41.89
C LEU A 76 8.08 -14.15 41.96
N GLU A 77 9.25 -14.24 42.60
CA GLU A 77 10.21 -13.14 42.67
C GLU A 77 10.79 -12.79 41.29
N GLN A 78 11.12 -13.79 40.48
CA GLN A 78 11.55 -13.59 39.09
C GLN A 78 10.45 -12.90 38.27
N LEU A 79 9.20 -13.41 38.32
CA LEU A 79 8.07 -12.81 37.60
C LEU A 79 7.78 -11.38 38.06
N ALA A 80 7.93 -11.08 39.35
CA ALA A 80 7.78 -9.72 39.88
C ALA A 80 8.86 -8.77 39.38
N THR A 81 10.09 -9.26 39.17
CA THR A 81 11.20 -8.49 38.60
C THR A 81 10.96 -8.24 37.11
N GLU A 82 10.67 -9.29 36.33
CA GLU A 82 10.33 -9.16 34.90
C GLU A 82 9.15 -8.21 34.70
N LYS A 83 8.12 -8.26 35.56
CA LYS A 83 6.98 -7.35 35.53
C LYS A 83 7.41 -5.88 35.60
N LYS A 84 8.24 -5.52 36.57
CA LYS A 84 8.74 -4.14 36.75
C LYS A 84 9.56 -3.67 35.56
N GLU A 85 10.37 -4.55 34.99
CA GLU A 85 11.15 -4.26 33.78
C GLU A 85 10.25 -3.96 32.58
N GLN A 86 9.21 -4.78 32.35
CA GLN A 86 8.24 -4.56 31.28
C GLN A 86 7.45 -3.26 31.48
N GLU A 87 6.99 -2.97 32.69
CA GLU A 87 6.28 -1.73 33.02
C GLU A 87 7.16 -0.48 32.76
N SER A 88 8.43 -0.52 33.16
CA SER A 88 9.39 0.56 32.90
C SER A 88 9.66 0.74 31.41
N LEU A 89 9.83 -0.36 30.67
CA LEU A 89 10.02 -0.34 29.22
C LEU A 89 8.82 0.27 28.50
N ILE A 90 7.60 -0.14 28.86
CA ILE A 90 6.34 0.39 28.30
C ILE A 90 6.26 1.89 28.54
N SER A 91 6.46 2.35 29.78
CA SER A 91 6.39 3.78 30.12
C SER A 91 7.38 4.62 29.32
N ARG A 92 8.62 4.13 29.15
CA ARG A 92 9.64 4.79 28.33
C ARG A 92 9.23 4.87 26.86
N LEU A 93 8.73 3.77 26.29
CA LEU A 93 8.30 3.72 24.89
C LEU A 93 7.07 4.60 24.65
N GLU A 94 6.10 4.63 25.57
CA GLU A 94 4.93 5.50 25.50
C GLU A 94 5.32 6.97 25.47
N LYS A 95 6.29 7.38 26.30
CA LYS A 95 6.80 8.76 26.28
C LYS A 95 7.46 9.10 24.95
N GLN A 96 8.33 8.21 24.43
CA GLN A 96 8.98 8.43 23.13
C GLN A 96 7.95 8.52 21.99
N ILE A 97 6.96 7.62 21.96
CA ILE A 97 5.88 7.64 20.96
C ILE A 97 5.07 8.93 21.08
N GLN A 98 4.77 9.39 22.29
CA GLN A 98 4.03 10.64 22.50
C GLN A 98 4.80 11.85 21.99
N ASP A 99 6.10 11.94 22.32
CA ASP A 99 6.97 13.05 21.91
C ASP A 99 7.14 13.10 20.38
N ASP A 100 7.14 11.94 19.72
CA ASP A 100 7.32 11.82 18.28
C ASP A 100 5.99 11.85 17.48
N SER A 101 4.84 11.68 18.12
CA SER A 101 3.54 11.60 17.44
C SER A 101 3.19 12.86 16.65
N SER A 102 3.61 14.05 17.13
CA SER A 102 3.39 15.29 16.39
C SER A 102 4.25 15.33 15.13
N LYS A 103 5.50 14.84 15.19
CA LYS A 103 6.41 14.79 14.05
C LYS A 103 5.95 13.79 12.99
N GLU A 104 5.41 12.64 13.41
CA GLU A 104 4.79 11.67 12.49
C GLU A 104 3.61 12.29 11.72
N SER A 105 2.80 13.11 12.39
CA SER A 105 1.67 13.79 11.76
C SER A 105 2.14 14.86 10.78
N GLN A 106 3.15 15.64 11.16
CA GLN A 106 3.80 16.64 10.30
C GLN A 106 4.51 16.00 9.10
N LEU A 107 5.08 14.80 9.24
CA LEU A 107 5.73 14.08 8.14
C LEU A 107 4.68 13.64 7.10
N LYS A 108 3.53 13.13 7.54
CA LYS A 108 2.42 12.80 6.63
C LYS A 108 1.90 14.04 5.91
N GLU A 109 1.77 15.16 6.63
CA GLU A 109 1.38 16.43 6.02
C GLU A 109 2.42 16.89 5.00
N LEU A 110 3.72 16.78 5.31
CA LEU A 110 4.82 17.10 4.40
C LEU A 110 4.71 16.31 3.09
N GLU A 111 4.51 15.00 3.17
CA GLU A 111 4.33 14.13 2.00
C GLU A 111 3.10 14.55 1.17
N SER A 112 1.99 14.88 1.84
CA SER A 112 0.78 15.36 1.18
C SER A 112 1.01 16.68 0.43
N ARG A 113 1.75 17.62 1.04
CA ARG A 113 2.10 18.91 0.43
C ARG A 113 3.09 18.77 -0.71
N LYS A 114 4.05 17.85 -0.62
CA LYS A 114 4.95 17.52 -1.73
C LYS A 114 4.18 16.97 -2.93
N LYS A 115 3.17 16.13 -2.69
CA LYS A 115 2.30 15.60 -3.74
C LYS A 115 1.43 16.70 -4.37
N GLU A 116 0.83 17.56 -3.54
CA GLU A 116 0.06 18.73 -4.00
C GLU A 116 0.92 19.65 -4.88
N TRP A 117 2.16 19.92 -4.48
CA TRP A 117 3.12 20.68 -5.30
C TRP A 117 3.33 20.02 -6.67
N GLN A 118 3.59 18.70 -6.68
CA GLN A 118 3.85 17.97 -7.92
C GLN A 118 2.65 18.03 -8.87
N GLU A 119 1.44 17.83 -8.36
CA GLU A 119 0.21 17.93 -9.14
C GLU A 119 -0.01 19.35 -9.68
N TYR A 120 0.22 20.37 -8.85
CA TYR A 120 0.13 21.77 -9.25
C TYR A 120 1.15 22.12 -10.35
N ALA A 121 2.42 21.78 -10.14
CA ALA A 121 3.49 22.02 -11.10
C ALA A 121 3.20 21.34 -12.45
N MET A 122 2.72 20.09 -12.43
CA MET A 122 2.30 19.38 -13.65
C MET A 122 1.14 20.08 -14.36
N HIS A 123 0.15 20.57 -13.61
CA HIS A 123 -0.98 21.31 -14.17
C HIS A 123 -0.51 22.61 -14.87
N VAL A 124 0.34 23.39 -14.20
CA VAL A 124 0.90 24.63 -14.78
C VAL A 124 1.74 24.33 -16.02
N ILE A 125 2.63 23.33 -15.96
CA ILE A 125 3.42 22.89 -17.11
C ILE A 125 2.52 22.49 -18.28
N LYS A 126 1.44 21.75 -18.02
CA LYS A 126 0.47 21.35 -19.05
C LYS A 126 -0.24 22.56 -19.67
N SER A 127 -0.64 23.53 -18.87
CA SER A 127 -1.24 24.79 -19.37
C SER A 127 -0.29 25.52 -20.30
N ILE A 128 0.98 25.70 -19.88
CA ILE A 128 2.00 26.37 -20.70
C ILE A 128 2.25 25.58 -21.99
N LYS A 129 2.30 24.25 -21.94
CA LYS A 129 2.46 23.40 -23.14
C LYS A 129 1.33 23.59 -24.14
N ASN A 130 0.08 23.66 -23.68
CA ASN A 130 -1.07 23.89 -24.55
C ASN A 130 -0.98 25.26 -25.22
N GLU A 131 -0.68 26.32 -24.46
CA GLU A 131 -0.50 27.67 -25.01
C GLU A 131 0.67 27.76 -26.00
N VAL A 132 1.76 27.03 -25.76
CA VAL A 132 2.89 26.93 -26.69
C VAL A 132 2.45 26.21 -27.97
N ALA A 133 1.75 25.07 -27.87
CA ALA A 133 1.30 24.30 -29.02
C ALA A 133 0.34 25.12 -29.92
N GLU A 134 -0.61 25.83 -29.33
CA GLU A 134 -1.53 26.74 -30.05
C GLU A 134 -0.75 27.83 -30.81
N LYS A 135 0.25 28.43 -30.17
CA LYS A 135 1.09 29.46 -30.82
C LYS A 135 2.02 28.88 -31.88
N GLU A 136 2.57 27.69 -31.66
CA GLU A 136 3.38 26.99 -32.65
C GLU A 136 2.58 26.62 -33.90
N GLU A 137 1.31 26.24 -33.74
CA GLU A 137 0.38 26.02 -34.86
C GLU A 137 0.19 27.29 -35.68
N ILE A 138 -0.10 28.42 -35.04
CA ILE A 138 -0.19 29.74 -35.71
C ILE A 138 1.09 30.05 -36.48
N VAL A 139 2.26 29.84 -35.87
CA VAL A 139 3.56 30.08 -36.51
C VAL A 139 3.74 29.18 -37.73
N ASN A 140 3.43 27.89 -37.61
CA ASN A 140 3.60 26.91 -38.68
C ASN A 140 2.66 27.18 -39.87
N GLU A 141 1.44 27.64 -39.63
CA GLU A 141 0.49 28.02 -40.68
C GLU A 141 0.84 29.35 -41.36
N CYS A 142 1.26 30.36 -40.58
CA CYS A 142 1.47 31.71 -41.11
C CYS A 142 2.85 31.91 -41.75
N LYS A 143 3.89 31.24 -41.25
CA LYS A 143 5.27 31.40 -41.77
C LYS A 143 5.40 31.14 -43.29
N PRO A 144 4.88 30.04 -43.86
CA PRO A 144 4.97 29.82 -45.30
C PRO A 144 4.10 30.81 -46.10
N CYS A 145 3.03 31.35 -45.51
CA CYS A 145 2.11 32.26 -46.19
C CYS A 145 2.79 33.58 -46.62
N PHE A 146 3.76 34.09 -45.86
CA PHE A 146 4.48 35.31 -46.23
C PHE A 146 5.27 35.18 -47.53
N ALA A 147 5.92 34.03 -47.75
CA ALA A 147 6.63 33.79 -49.00
C ALA A 147 5.67 33.65 -50.19
N ILE A 148 4.49 33.05 -49.97
CA ILE A 148 3.48 32.80 -51.01
C ILE A 148 2.73 34.10 -51.37
N SER A 149 2.38 34.93 -50.40
CA SER A 149 1.59 36.16 -50.63
C SER A 149 2.43 37.31 -51.21
N LYS A 150 3.75 37.32 -51.02
CA LYS A 150 4.65 38.39 -51.48
C LYS A 150 4.55 38.71 -52.97
N ASN A 151 4.32 37.70 -53.80
CA ASN A 151 4.31 37.85 -55.27
C ASN A 151 2.90 38.07 -55.84
N ARG A 152 1.87 38.20 -54.99
CA ARG A 152 0.46 38.31 -55.43
C ARG A 152 0.25 39.42 -56.45
N ASN A 153 0.70 40.63 -56.14
CA ASN A 153 0.51 41.79 -57.01
C ASN A 153 1.23 41.60 -58.36
N GLU A 154 2.43 40.99 -58.34
CA GLU A 154 3.18 40.69 -59.56
C GLU A 154 2.45 39.65 -60.44
N VAL A 155 1.91 38.60 -59.83
CA VAL A 155 1.10 37.58 -60.53
C VAL A 155 -0.18 38.20 -61.09
N GLU A 156 -0.86 39.06 -60.32
CA GLU A 156 -2.07 39.76 -60.76
C GLU A 156 -1.79 40.71 -61.94
N THR A 157 -0.67 41.44 -61.92
CA THR A 157 -0.23 42.25 -63.07
C THR A 157 0.05 41.38 -64.30
N LYS A 158 0.77 40.27 -64.17
CA LYS A 158 1.05 39.34 -65.29
C LYS A 158 -0.21 38.73 -65.89
N ILE A 159 -1.22 38.44 -65.06
CA ILE A 159 -2.53 37.97 -65.53
C ILE A 159 -3.22 39.05 -66.36
N ASN A 160 -3.27 40.29 -65.86
CA ASN A 160 -3.88 41.40 -66.58
C ASN A 160 -3.18 41.66 -67.93
N GLU A 161 -1.84 41.67 -67.95
CA GLU A 161 -1.06 41.80 -69.19
C GLU A 161 -1.33 40.64 -70.18
N SER A 162 -1.49 39.42 -69.67
CA SER A 162 -1.82 38.26 -70.52
C SER A 162 -3.24 38.36 -71.08
N GLN A 163 -4.20 38.86 -70.30
CA GLN A 163 -5.57 39.10 -70.74
C GLN A 163 -5.67 40.21 -71.79
N GLU A 164 -4.90 41.28 -71.65
CA GLU A 164 -4.82 42.35 -72.67
C GLU A 164 -4.27 41.81 -73.99
N LYS A 165 -3.21 41.00 -73.95
CA LYS A 165 -2.66 40.34 -75.14
C LYS A 165 -3.64 39.36 -75.79
N LEU A 166 -4.33 38.55 -74.98
CA LEU A 166 -5.38 37.65 -75.48
C LEU A 166 -6.49 38.42 -76.19
N SER A 167 -6.95 39.53 -75.61
CA SER A 167 -7.98 40.38 -76.24
C SER A 167 -7.50 41.00 -77.57
N ALA A 168 -6.23 41.42 -77.63
CA ALA A 168 -5.63 41.92 -78.87
C ALA A 168 -5.55 40.83 -79.96
N ILE A 169 -5.11 39.62 -79.61
CA ILE A 169 -5.06 38.47 -80.51
C ILE A 169 -6.47 38.10 -81.00
N GLU A 170 -7.47 38.10 -80.13
CA GLU A 170 -8.86 37.82 -80.50
C GLU A 170 -9.43 38.87 -81.47
N SER A 171 -9.11 40.15 -81.26
CA SER A 171 -9.48 41.22 -82.18
C SER A 171 -8.82 41.05 -83.55
N GLU A 172 -7.53 40.72 -83.58
CA GLU A 172 -6.80 40.52 -84.84
C GLU A 172 -7.29 39.28 -85.58
N LEU A 173 -7.58 38.18 -84.87
CA LEU A 173 -8.20 36.98 -85.45
C LEU A 173 -9.56 37.30 -86.07
N ASN A 174 -10.43 38.05 -85.40
CA ASN A 174 -11.74 38.46 -85.93
C ASN A 174 -11.59 39.35 -87.18
N ASP A 175 -10.60 40.24 -87.21
CA ASP A 175 -10.34 41.08 -88.37
C ASP A 175 -9.76 40.30 -89.55
N LEU A 176 -8.91 39.30 -89.29
CA LEU A 176 -8.40 38.37 -90.30
C LEU A 176 -9.52 37.47 -90.84
N GLU A 177 -10.41 36.99 -89.98
CA GLU A 177 -11.58 36.19 -90.37
C GLU A 177 -12.52 36.99 -91.28
N LYS A 178 -12.84 38.24 -90.92
CA LYS A 178 -13.62 39.14 -91.80
C LYS A 178 -12.94 39.39 -93.14
N LYS A 179 -11.61 39.52 -93.16
CA LYS A 179 -10.84 39.70 -94.41
C LYS A 179 -10.86 38.42 -95.25
N GLN A 180 -10.71 37.27 -94.62
CA GLN A 180 -10.76 35.97 -95.29
C GLN A 180 -12.12 35.76 -95.96
N VAL A 181 -13.22 35.97 -95.23
CA VAL A 181 -14.59 35.85 -95.80
C VAL A 181 -14.79 36.75 -97.02
N ARG A 182 -14.30 38.00 -96.98
CA ARG A 182 -14.37 38.92 -98.14
C ARG A 182 -13.55 38.41 -99.33
N LEU A 183 -12.37 37.83 -99.07
CA LEU A 183 -11.53 37.27 -100.12
C LEU A 183 -12.15 36.00 -100.72
N GLU A 184 -12.76 35.15 -99.91
CA GLU A 184 -13.52 33.97 -100.36
C GLU A 184 -14.71 34.39 -101.24
N GLU A 185 -15.46 35.44 -100.87
CA GLU A 185 -16.50 36.05 -101.72
C GLU A 185 -15.93 36.57 -103.05
N HIS A 186 -14.76 37.23 -103.01
CA HIS A 186 -14.07 37.69 -104.21
C HIS A 186 -13.53 36.53 -105.06
N GLU A 187 -13.14 35.41 -104.46
CA GLU A 187 -12.70 34.20 -105.14
C GLU A 187 -13.84 33.58 -105.95
N GLU A 188 -15.03 33.46 -105.35
CA GLU A 188 -16.24 32.98 -106.04
C GLU A 188 -16.64 33.88 -107.22
N LEU A 189 -16.42 35.19 -107.10
CA LEU A 189 -16.62 36.16 -108.18
C LEU A 189 -15.53 36.04 -109.26
N ALA A 190 -14.27 35.88 -108.87
CA ALA A 190 -13.13 35.71 -109.76
C ALA A 190 -13.24 34.43 -110.60
N GLU A 191 -13.78 33.36 -110.04
CA GLU A 191 -14.04 32.10 -110.75
C GLU A 191 -15.04 32.26 -111.91
N LYS A 192 -15.97 33.20 -111.81
CA LYS A 192 -16.94 33.52 -112.87
C LYS A 192 -16.38 34.50 -113.91
N LEU A 193 -15.36 35.27 -113.56
CA LEU A 193 -14.75 36.32 -114.38
C LEU A 193 -13.46 35.82 -115.05
N VAL A 194 -13.53 34.75 -115.83
CA VAL A 194 -12.37 34.21 -116.55
C VAL A 194 -12.18 34.94 -117.88
N LEU A 195 -10.97 35.41 -118.18
CA LEU A 195 -10.61 35.96 -119.49
C LEU A 195 -10.77 34.87 -120.57
N LYS A 196 -11.60 35.12 -121.58
CA LYS A 196 -11.65 34.32 -122.81
C LYS A 196 -11.01 35.14 -123.93
N ASP A 197 -10.01 34.57 -124.59
CA ASP A 197 -9.28 35.19 -125.70
C ASP A 197 -8.62 36.56 -125.38
N GLY A 198 -8.13 36.76 -124.13
CA GLY A 198 -7.42 37.99 -123.73
C GLY A 198 -8.31 39.23 -123.63
N LYS A 199 -9.63 39.04 -123.54
CA LYS A 199 -10.62 40.12 -123.42
C LYS A 199 -11.34 40.12 -122.08
N CYS A 200 -11.65 41.32 -121.59
CA CYS A 200 -12.37 41.53 -120.35
C CYS A 200 -13.81 40.98 -120.42
N PRO A 201 -14.23 40.09 -119.51
CA PRO A 201 -15.56 39.47 -119.56
C PRO A 201 -16.74 40.44 -119.30
N VAL A 202 -16.48 41.69 -118.89
CA VAL A 202 -17.52 42.69 -118.58
C VAL A 202 -17.70 43.72 -119.70
N CYS A 203 -16.62 44.13 -120.37
CA CYS A 203 -16.64 45.23 -121.36
C CYS A 203 -15.96 44.91 -122.69
N ASP A 204 -15.50 43.67 -122.90
CA ASP A 204 -14.85 43.15 -124.12
C ASP A 204 -13.57 43.89 -124.57
N SER A 205 -12.98 44.74 -123.72
CA SER A 205 -11.70 45.39 -124.00
C SER A 205 -10.55 44.40 -123.87
N SER A 206 -9.55 44.49 -124.77
CA SER A 206 -8.33 43.69 -124.67
C SER A 206 -7.57 44.05 -123.39
N VAL A 207 -7.26 43.07 -122.56
CA VAL A 207 -6.58 43.28 -121.28
C VAL A 207 -5.66 42.11 -120.96
N ASP A 208 -4.43 42.41 -120.55
CA ASP A 208 -3.41 41.38 -120.26
C ASP A 208 -3.72 40.61 -118.96
N HIS A 209 -4.35 41.26 -117.99
CA HIS A 209 -4.71 40.67 -116.70
C HIS A 209 -5.85 41.44 -116.03
N LEU A 210 -6.68 40.74 -115.26
CA LEU A 210 -7.70 41.39 -114.42
C LEU A 210 -7.05 42.06 -113.21
N LYS A 211 -7.77 42.97 -112.54
CA LYS A 211 -7.29 43.53 -111.28
C LYS A 211 -7.08 42.40 -110.25
N PRO A 212 -6.12 42.54 -109.32
CA PRO A 212 -5.81 41.51 -108.32
C PRO A 212 -7.03 40.94 -107.57
N LEU A 213 -8.01 41.80 -107.24
CA LEU A 213 -9.30 41.44 -106.61
C LEU A 213 -10.21 40.51 -107.44
N PHE A 214 -9.86 40.24 -108.69
CA PHE A 214 -10.59 39.34 -109.61
C PHE A 214 -9.66 38.28 -110.21
N GLN A 215 -8.45 38.11 -109.68
CA GLN A 215 -7.50 37.07 -110.10
C GLN A 215 -7.53 35.93 -109.08
N LYS A 216 -8.15 34.80 -109.46
CA LYS A 216 -8.32 33.63 -108.56
C LYS A 216 -7.01 33.23 -107.85
N LYS A 217 -5.92 33.04 -108.60
CA LYS A 217 -4.62 32.63 -108.04
C LYS A 217 -4.05 33.63 -107.01
N HIS A 218 -4.22 34.92 -107.25
CA HIS A 218 -3.75 35.94 -106.32
C HIS A 218 -4.58 35.95 -105.02
N ILE A 219 -5.89 35.75 -105.13
CA ILE A 219 -6.80 35.65 -103.99
C ILE A 219 -6.51 34.39 -103.17
N GLU A 220 -6.29 33.24 -103.82
CA GLU A 220 -5.88 31.98 -103.17
C GLU A 220 -4.56 32.16 -102.37
N GLU A 221 -3.56 32.83 -102.96
CA GLU A 221 -2.29 33.14 -102.28
C GLU A 221 -2.48 34.07 -101.06
N GLU A 222 -3.34 35.10 -101.17
CA GLU A 222 -3.66 35.97 -100.03
C GLU A 222 -4.43 35.23 -98.92
N ILE A 223 -5.35 34.33 -99.27
CA ILE A 223 -6.06 33.46 -98.34
C ILE A 223 -5.06 32.54 -97.62
N GLU A 224 -4.12 31.93 -98.33
CA GLU A 224 -3.10 31.05 -97.73
C GLU A 224 -2.20 31.81 -96.73
N VAL A 225 -1.81 33.05 -97.06
CA VAL A 225 -1.07 33.94 -96.14
C VAL A 225 -1.88 34.26 -94.88
N ILE A 226 -3.17 34.57 -95.03
CA ILE A 226 -4.07 34.81 -93.89
C ILE A 226 -4.22 33.55 -93.03
N GLN A 227 -4.44 32.38 -93.65
CA GLN A 227 -4.57 31.11 -92.94
C GLN A 227 -3.31 30.77 -92.13
N LYS A 228 -2.13 31.01 -92.68
CA LYS A 228 -0.87 30.83 -91.95
C LYS A 228 -0.78 31.76 -90.75
N LYS A 229 -1.13 33.05 -90.92
CA LYS A 229 -1.13 34.02 -89.81
C LYS A 229 -2.17 33.68 -88.74
N VAL A 230 -3.34 33.17 -89.13
CA VAL A 230 -4.38 32.67 -88.20
C VAL A 230 -3.86 31.48 -87.39
N LEU A 231 -3.13 30.55 -88.00
CA LEU A 231 -2.51 29.43 -87.29
C LEU A 231 -1.47 29.89 -86.27
N GLU A 232 -0.61 30.84 -86.64
CA GLU A 232 0.40 31.43 -85.75
C GLU A 232 -0.27 32.11 -84.54
N LEU A 233 -1.27 32.95 -84.78
CA LEU A 233 -2.03 33.65 -83.73
C LEU A 233 -2.83 32.68 -82.84
N LYS A 234 -3.36 31.58 -83.39
CA LYS A 234 -4.03 30.53 -82.58
C LYS A 234 -3.04 29.82 -81.65
N HIS A 235 -1.84 29.50 -82.12
CA HIS A 235 -0.82 28.91 -81.27
C HIS A 235 -0.39 29.88 -80.16
N GLU A 236 -0.17 31.14 -80.49
CA GLU A 236 0.16 32.18 -79.50
C GLU A 236 -0.97 32.36 -78.47
N LYS A 237 -2.24 32.34 -78.92
CA LYS A 237 -3.42 32.33 -78.05
C LYS A 237 -3.39 31.16 -77.07
N ASP A 238 -3.18 29.94 -77.56
CA ASP A 238 -3.14 28.73 -76.72
C ASP A 238 -2.02 28.82 -75.65
N GLU A 239 -0.86 29.36 -76.00
CA GLU A 239 0.26 29.55 -75.07
C GLU A 239 -0.09 30.57 -73.96
N PHE A 240 -0.70 31.70 -74.33
CA PHE A 240 -1.17 32.69 -73.36
C PHE A 240 -2.29 32.16 -72.47
N GLU A 241 -3.22 31.38 -73.00
CA GLU A 241 -4.29 30.74 -72.21
C GLU A 241 -3.70 29.76 -71.18
N GLN A 242 -2.78 28.89 -71.60
CA GLN A 242 -2.12 27.96 -70.67
C GLN A 242 -1.34 28.68 -69.57
N ASN A 243 -0.62 29.76 -69.90
CA ASN A 243 0.10 30.56 -68.92
C ASN A 243 -0.85 31.29 -67.96
N THR A 244 -1.98 31.81 -68.48
CA THR A 244 -3.02 32.45 -67.66
C THR A 244 -3.62 31.46 -66.65
N VAL A 245 -3.85 30.21 -67.04
CA VAL A 245 -4.32 29.15 -66.12
C VAL A 245 -3.29 28.88 -65.01
N LYS A 246 -2.00 28.78 -65.34
CA LYS A 246 -0.92 28.58 -64.34
C LYS A 246 -0.85 29.74 -63.35
N LEU A 247 -0.83 30.97 -63.86
CA LEU A 247 -0.79 32.18 -63.04
C LEU A 247 -2.04 32.31 -62.17
N SER A 248 -3.22 31.94 -62.69
CA SER A 248 -4.47 31.95 -61.92
C SER A 248 -4.41 30.99 -60.72
N HIS A 249 -3.81 29.81 -60.90
CA HIS A 249 -3.61 28.86 -59.81
C HIS A 249 -2.61 29.40 -58.75
N GLU A 250 -1.56 30.11 -59.17
CA GLU A 250 -0.64 30.80 -58.23
C GLU A 250 -1.34 31.95 -57.49
N LEU A 251 -2.17 32.73 -58.17
CA LEU A 251 -2.97 33.80 -57.57
C LEU A 251 -3.92 33.25 -56.51
N GLU A 252 -4.59 32.12 -56.79
CA GLU A 252 -5.46 31.46 -55.81
C GLU A 252 -4.68 30.95 -54.58
N LYS A 253 -3.45 30.44 -54.75
CA LYS A 253 -2.58 30.10 -53.62
C LYS A 253 -2.22 31.33 -52.79
N ALA A 254 -1.91 32.45 -53.44
CA ALA A 254 -1.59 33.71 -52.77
C ALA A 254 -2.80 34.27 -51.98
N LYS A 255 -4.00 34.25 -52.56
CA LYS A 255 -5.25 34.64 -51.86
C LYS A 255 -5.54 33.75 -50.65
N LYS A 256 -5.33 32.43 -50.77
CA LYS A 256 -5.47 31.49 -49.65
C LYS A 256 -4.48 31.81 -48.54
N ALA A 257 -3.22 32.09 -48.87
CA ALA A 257 -2.21 32.51 -47.92
C ALA A 257 -2.58 33.82 -47.20
N GLU A 258 -3.09 34.83 -47.91
CA GLU A 258 -3.61 36.07 -47.30
C GLU A 258 -4.78 35.80 -46.36
N THR A 259 -5.67 34.87 -46.74
CA THR A 259 -6.81 34.49 -45.91
C THR A 259 -6.34 33.87 -44.59
N ILE A 260 -5.38 32.94 -44.62
CA ILE A 260 -4.79 32.32 -43.42
C ILE A 260 -4.17 33.38 -42.51
N LEU A 261 -3.35 34.29 -43.06
CA LEU A 261 -2.77 35.40 -42.30
C LEU A 261 -3.85 36.28 -41.65
N SER A 262 -4.93 36.57 -42.38
CA SER A 262 -6.04 37.39 -41.90
C SER A 262 -6.85 36.72 -40.78
N THR A 263 -7.07 35.40 -40.86
CA THR A 263 -7.75 34.59 -39.84
C THR A 263 -7.02 34.68 -38.50
N HIS A 264 -5.70 34.61 -38.53
CA HIS A 264 -4.84 34.76 -37.34
C HIS A 264 -4.53 36.21 -36.99
N LYS A 265 -5.09 37.18 -37.72
CA LYS A 265 -4.87 38.64 -37.55
C LYS A 265 -3.40 39.06 -37.66
N ILE A 266 -2.60 38.33 -38.42
CA ILE A 266 -1.18 38.58 -38.65
C ILE A 266 -1.02 39.39 -39.94
N LYS A 267 -0.34 40.54 -39.83
CA LYS A 267 -0.17 41.49 -40.94
C LYS A 267 1.24 41.50 -41.52
N ASN A 268 2.25 41.15 -40.72
CA ASN A 268 3.66 41.21 -41.11
C ASN A 268 4.51 40.19 -40.35
N GLU A 269 5.72 39.95 -40.85
CA GLU A 269 6.66 38.97 -40.25
C GLU A 269 7.07 39.36 -38.82
N SER A 270 7.15 40.65 -38.50
CA SER A 270 7.50 41.12 -37.14
C SER A 270 6.51 40.64 -36.09
N GLN A 271 5.20 40.63 -36.39
CA GLN A 271 4.19 40.08 -35.47
C GLN A 271 4.36 38.58 -35.25
N LEU A 272 4.84 37.86 -36.27
CA LEU A 272 5.15 36.43 -36.14
C LEU A 272 6.40 36.21 -35.27
N ASP A 273 7.42 37.06 -35.41
CA ASP A 273 8.64 37.02 -34.60
C ASP A 273 8.36 37.33 -33.11
N GLU A 274 7.39 38.20 -32.82
CA GLU A 274 6.89 38.43 -31.46
C GLU A 274 6.30 37.15 -30.85
N ILE A 275 5.46 36.42 -31.60
CA ILE A 275 4.90 35.13 -31.17
C ILE A 275 6.01 34.09 -30.94
N ILE A 276 6.98 34.00 -31.85
CA ILE A 276 8.14 33.10 -31.69
C ILE A 276 8.95 33.45 -30.44
N THR A 277 9.11 34.74 -30.15
CA THR A 277 9.80 35.19 -28.94
C THR A 277 9.00 34.85 -27.69
N GLU A 278 7.68 35.00 -27.72
CA GLU A 278 6.79 34.60 -26.64
C GLU A 278 6.86 33.08 -26.37
N ILE A 279 6.82 32.26 -27.42
CA ILE A 279 7.02 30.80 -27.32
C ILE A 279 8.33 30.49 -26.60
N LYS A 280 9.45 31.11 -27.03
CA LYS A 280 10.76 30.91 -26.40
C LYS A 280 10.76 31.31 -24.93
N MET A 281 10.09 32.40 -24.55
CA MET A 281 9.96 32.83 -23.15
C MET A 281 9.15 31.82 -22.32
N LYS A 282 8.00 31.34 -22.84
CA LYS A 282 7.15 30.35 -22.18
C LYS A 282 7.86 29.00 -22.01
N VAL A 283 8.60 28.53 -23.01
CA VAL A 283 9.41 27.31 -22.90
C VAL A 283 10.49 27.45 -21.81
N LYS A 284 11.17 28.61 -21.73
CA LYS A 284 12.13 28.87 -20.64
C LYS A 284 11.46 28.91 -19.27
N GLN A 285 10.28 29.52 -19.16
CA GLN A 285 9.52 29.54 -17.90
C GLN A 285 9.17 28.12 -17.45
N MET A 286 8.65 27.29 -18.37
CA MET A 286 8.31 25.89 -18.09
C MET A 286 9.50 25.07 -17.60
N GLN A 287 10.69 25.28 -18.17
CA GLN A 287 11.92 24.59 -17.76
C GLN A 287 12.40 24.96 -16.34
N LYS A 288 11.99 26.13 -15.83
CA LYS A 288 12.32 26.59 -14.49
C LYS A 288 11.35 26.07 -13.41
N ILE A 289 10.28 25.37 -13.78
CA ILE A 289 9.31 24.85 -12.82
C ILE A 289 9.87 23.54 -12.23
N PRO A 290 10.21 23.49 -10.93
CA PRO A 290 10.78 22.29 -10.33
C PRO A 290 9.68 21.25 -10.05
N LEU A 291 9.93 19.99 -10.42
CA LEU A 291 9.01 18.88 -10.12
C LEU A 291 9.20 18.33 -8.69
N THR A 292 10.35 18.62 -8.08
CA THR A 292 10.72 18.22 -6.72
C THR A 292 11.03 19.46 -5.90
N VAL A 293 10.75 19.42 -4.60
CA VAL A 293 11.03 20.55 -3.70
C VAL A 293 12.42 20.41 -3.10
N ASN A 294 13.24 21.45 -3.27
CA ASN A 294 14.56 21.60 -2.69
C ASN A 294 14.68 23.01 -2.09
N SER A 295 15.31 23.17 -0.92
CA SER A 295 15.41 24.45 -0.21
C SER A 295 15.81 25.65 -1.08
N ASP A 296 16.66 25.42 -2.08
CA ASP A 296 17.28 26.47 -2.89
C ASP A 296 16.38 26.98 -4.04
N GLN A 297 15.26 26.31 -4.32
CA GLN A 297 14.37 26.63 -5.45
C GLN A 297 13.16 27.49 -5.05
N LEU A 298 13.05 27.91 -3.79
CA LEU A 298 11.94 28.76 -3.30
C LEU A 298 11.80 30.08 -4.07
N VAL A 299 12.93 30.67 -4.49
CA VAL A 299 12.92 31.95 -5.22
C VAL A 299 12.27 31.79 -6.59
N GLU A 300 12.47 30.65 -7.26
CA GLU A 300 11.88 30.39 -8.58
C GLU A 300 10.39 30.04 -8.44
N THR A 301 9.99 29.28 -7.42
CA THR A 301 8.59 28.90 -7.22
C THR A 301 7.71 30.05 -6.74
N ALA A 302 8.26 30.98 -5.97
CA ALA A 302 7.57 32.21 -5.58
C ALA A 302 7.27 33.14 -6.78
N THR A 303 7.94 32.95 -7.92
CA THR A 303 7.67 33.72 -9.15
C THR A 303 6.55 33.16 -10.01
N LEU A 304 6.03 31.96 -9.70
CA LEU A 304 4.88 31.38 -10.42
C LEU A 304 3.59 32.11 -10.06
N ASP A 305 3.20 32.03 -8.78
CA ASP A 305 2.02 32.68 -8.22
C ASP A 305 2.02 32.56 -6.69
N SER A 306 1.01 33.16 -6.05
CA SER A 306 0.85 33.16 -4.59
C SER A 306 0.55 31.77 -4.01
N HIS A 307 -0.14 30.91 -4.76
CA HIS A 307 -0.53 29.57 -4.30
C HIS A 307 0.69 28.64 -4.25
N ALA A 308 1.49 28.62 -5.32
CA ALA A 308 2.79 27.96 -5.41
C ALA A 308 3.70 28.35 -4.25
N LYS A 309 3.79 29.65 -3.96
CA LYS A 309 4.57 30.18 -2.85
C LYS A 309 4.13 29.60 -1.50
N THR A 310 2.83 29.60 -1.21
CA THR A 310 2.28 29.08 0.05
C THR A 310 2.55 27.58 0.22
N ILE A 311 2.38 26.77 -0.83
CA ILE A 311 2.70 25.34 -0.77
C ILE A 311 4.18 25.14 -0.42
N TYR A 312 5.07 25.89 -1.05
CA TYR A 312 6.51 25.77 -0.82
C TYR A 312 6.94 26.18 0.59
N GLU A 313 6.42 27.30 1.09
CA GLU A 313 6.70 27.77 2.46
C GLU A 313 6.24 26.75 3.51
N ASN A 314 5.08 26.12 3.31
CA ASN A 314 4.59 25.05 4.17
C ASN A 314 5.51 23.83 4.14
N ILE A 315 5.96 23.41 2.95
CA ILE A 315 6.90 22.29 2.80
C ILE A 315 8.20 22.56 3.57
N LEU A 316 8.80 23.75 3.41
CA LEU A 316 10.04 24.10 4.11
C LEU A 316 9.88 24.15 5.63
N SER A 317 8.77 24.69 6.11
CA SER A 317 8.42 24.72 7.52
C SER A 317 8.31 23.30 8.09
N LEU A 318 7.61 22.41 7.37
CA LEU A 318 7.43 21.00 7.75
C LEU A 318 8.72 20.18 7.67
N GLU A 319 9.59 20.41 6.67
CA GLU A 319 10.93 19.79 6.61
C GLU A 319 11.80 20.18 7.79
N THR A 320 11.70 21.44 8.23
CA THR A 320 12.43 21.93 9.39
C THR A 320 11.90 21.32 10.68
N SER A 321 10.59 21.22 10.86
CA SER A 321 9.97 20.67 12.07
C SER A 321 10.13 19.15 12.20
N THR A 322 10.16 18.43 11.08
CA THR A 322 10.35 16.97 11.03
C THR A 322 11.82 16.54 10.97
N LYS A 323 12.76 17.50 10.97
CA LYS A 323 14.19 17.22 10.86
C LYS A 323 14.68 16.28 11.98
N GLY A 324 15.36 15.20 11.58
CA GLY A 324 15.92 14.21 12.50
C GLY A 324 14.88 13.26 13.10
N PHE A 325 13.62 13.31 12.64
CA PHE A 325 12.64 12.28 12.95
C PHE A 325 12.94 11.01 12.14
N ASP A 326 12.89 9.85 12.81
CA ASP A 326 13.10 8.54 12.20
C ASP A 326 11.78 7.75 12.30
N GLN A 327 11.06 7.72 11.18
CA GLN A 327 9.76 7.05 11.10
C GLN A 327 9.86 5.54 11.32
N GLN A 328 10.94 4.91 10.86
CA GLN A 328 11.13 3.47 11.06
C GLN A 328 11.29 3.16 12.54
N LYS A 329 12.16 3.92 13.22
CA LYS A 329 12.35 3.80 14.67
C LYS A 329 11.07 4.07 15.46
N PHE A 330 10.24 5.03 15.02
CA PHE A 330 8.94 5.28 15.62
C PHE A 330 8.00 4.06 15.53
N LEU A 331 7.93 3.43 14.35
CA LEU A 331 7.13 2.21 14.15
C LEU A 331 7.68 1.02 14.97
N GLU A 332 9.00 0.87 15.03
CA GLU A 332 9.67 -0.14 15.87
C GLU A 332 9.33 0.06 17.36
N ASN A 333 9.30 1.30 17.84
CA ASN A 333 8.90 1.62 19.21
C ASN A 333 7.44 1.23 19.49
N ILE A 334 6.52 1.48 18.56
CA ILE A 334 5.11 1.06 18.68
C ILE A 334 5.00 -0.47 18.79
N GLN A 335 5.69 -1.19 17.91
CA GLN A 335 5.69 -2.65 17.89
C GLN A 335 6.33 -3.24 19.15
N SER A 336 7.43 -2.66 19.62
CA SER A 336 8.12 -3.05 20.84
C SER A 336 7.24 -2.84 22.08
N ARG A 337 6.50 -1.72 22.13
CA ARG A 337 5.54 -1.45 23.21
C ARG A 337 4.44 -2.51 23.24
N GLU A 338 3.89 -2.86 22.09
CA GLU A 338 2.82 -3.86 22.00
C GLU A 338 3.32 -5.25 22.43
N SER A 339 4.51 -5.63 21.98
CA SER A 339 5.15 -6.88 22.39
C SER A 339 5.40 -6.93 23.90
N SER A 340 5.84 -5.81 24.49
CA SER A 340 6.07 -5.67 25.94
C SER A 340 4.76 -5.77 26.72
N ARG A 341 3.66 -5.17 26.23
CA ARG A 341 2.32 -5.29 26.83
C ARG A 341 1.81 -6.73 26.80
N HIS A 342 2.00 -7.43 25.69
CA HIS A 342 1.64 -8.83 25.60
C HIS A 342 2.42 -9.68 26.61
N ARG A 343 3.74 -9.46 26.70
CA ARG A 343 4.59 -10.15 27.69
C ARG A 343 4.15 -9.85 29.13
N LEU A 344 3.81 -8.60 29.44
CA LEU A 344 3.31 -8.19 30.75
C LEU A 344 2.00 -8.92 31.10
N SER A 345 1.10 -9.11 30.13
CA SER A 345 -0.13 -9.88 30.32
C SER A 345 0.17 -11.34 30.69
N GLN A 346 1.07 -12.00 29.95
CA GLN A 346 1.50 -13.37 30.25
C GLN A 346 2.14 -13.50 31.63
N ILE A 347 2.97 -12.53 32.02
CA ILE A 347 3.60 -12.49 33.35
C ILE A 347 2.53 -12.40 34.45
N ASN A 348 1.53 -11.52 34.29
CA ASN A 348 0.46 -11.37 35.28
C ASN A 348 -0.39 -12.65 35.40
N GLU A 349 -0.69 -13.33 34.29
CA GLU A 349 -1.41 -14.60 34.29
C GLU A 349 -0.62 -15.69 35.03
N ASN A 350 0.65 -15.90 34.65
CA ASN A 350 1.54 -16.88 35.29
C ASN A 350 1.74 -16.57 36.78
N TYR A 351 1.90 -15.30 37.15
CA TYR A 351 2.05 -14.89 38.54
C TYR A 351 0.77 -15.21 39.32
N GLY A 352 -0.40 -14.91 38.76
CA GLY A 352 -1.70 -15.23 39.37
C GLY A 352 -1.89 -16.72 39.61
N GLU A 353 -1.57 -17.55 38.61
CA GLU A 353 -1.68 -19.01 38.70
C GLU A 353 -0.75 -19.58 39.80
N ILE A 354 0.53 -19.22 39.77
CA ILE A 354 1.53 -19.73 40.74
C ILE A 354 1.20 -19.23 42.15
N SER A 355 0.83 -17.96 42.29
CA SER A 355 0.46 -17.38 43.58
C SER A 355 -0.78 -18.04 44.17
N GLY A 356 -1.80 -18.29 43.32
CA GLY A 356 -3.01 -19.01 43.71
C GLY A 356 -2.72 -20.42 44.19
N LYS A 357 -1.94 -21.20 43.43
CA LYS A 357 -1.49 -22.55 43.81
C LYS A 357 -0.69 -22.53 45.12
N ASN A 358 0.28 -21.62 45.25
CA ASN A 358 1.10 -21.51 46.45
C ASN A 358 0.26 -21.17 47.70
N LYS A 359 -0.76 -20.31 47.56
CA LYS A 359 -1.69 -20.00 48.65
C LYS A 359 -2.48 -21.24 49.09
N GLN A 360 -2.96 -22.05 48.14
CA GLN A 360 -3.66 -23.29 48.43
C GLN A 360 -2.75 -24.30 49.14
N VAL A 361 -1.50 -24.46 48.66
CA VAL A 361 -0.49 -25.32 49.28
C VAL A 361 -0.22 -24.90 50.73
N LYS A 362 -0.04 -23.59 50.99
CA LYS A 362 0.16 -23.07 52.35
C LYS A 362 -1.03 -23.36 53.28
N MET A 363 -2.27 -23.23 52.79
CA MET A 363 -3.47 -23.58 53.57
C MET A 363 -3.54 -25.07 53.91
N GLU A 364 -3.21 -25.95 52.96
CA GLU A 364 -3.18 -27.39 53.21
C GLU A 364 -2.04 -27.77 54.17
N LEU A 365 -0.88 -27.12 54.08
CA LEU A 365 0.23 -27.30 55.04
C LEU A 365 -0.21 -26.98 56.47
N ASP A 366 -0.90 -25.87 56.70
CA ASP A 366 -1.41 -25.51 58.03
C ASP A 366 -2.38 -26.57 58.59
N LYS A 367 -3.25 -27.10 57.74
CA LYS A 367 -4.20 -28.17 58.09
C LYS A 367 -3.50 -29.49 58.40
N LEU A 368 -2.53 -29.91 57.56
CA LEU A 368 -1.78 -31.14 57.79
C LEU A 368 -0.87 -31.01 59.01
N GLY A 369 -0.26 -29.85 59.25
CA GLY A 369 0.59 -29.59 60.41
C GLY A 369 -0.17 -29.64 61.72
N SER A 370 -1.37 -29.03 61.79
CA SER A 370 -2.25 -29.15 62.95
C SER A 370 -2.70 -30.59 63.20
N THR A 371 -3.06 -31.31 62.14
CA THR A 371 -3.41 -32.75 62.20
C THR A 371 -2.24 -33.58 62.72
N LEU A 372 -1.02 -33.37 62.20
CA LEU A 372 0.18 -34.09 62.61
C LEU A 372 0.48 -33.91 64.10
N LYS A 373 0.29 -32.70 64.62
CA LYS A 373 0.47 -32.39 66.05
C LYS A 373 -0.48 -33.21 66.92
N GLU A 374 -1.76 -33.27 66.56
CA GLU A 374 -2.77 -34.08 67.25
C GLU A 374 -2.43 -35.58 67.18
N LEU A 375 -2.07 -36.09 66.00
CA LEU A 375 -1.70 -37.51 65.85
C LEU A 375 -0.46 -37.89 66.65
N LYS A 376 0.52 -36.99 66.83
CA LYS A 376 1.67 -37.24 67.71
C LYS A 376 1.24 -37.39 69.17
N HIS A 377 0.26 -36.62 69.64
CA HIS A 377 -0.34 -36.82 70.96
C HIS A 377 -1.10 -38.14 71.05
N VAL A 378 -1.91 -38.48 70.05
CA VAL A 378 -2.63 -39.77 69.96
C VAL A 378 -1.65 -40.93 70.03
N LYS A 379 -0.56 -40.91 69.26
CA LYS A 379 0.47 -41.95 69.28
C LYS A 379 1.09 -42.12 70.67
N GLY A 380 1.30 -41.03 71.40
CA GLY A 380 1.74 -41.07 72.80
C GLY A 380 0.77 -41.87 73.68
N TYR A 381 -0.51 -41.48 73.67
CA TYR A 381 -1.56 -42.19 74.43
C TYR A 381 -1.68 -43.66 74.04
N VAL A 382 -1.70 -43.94 72.74
CA VAL A 382 -1.82 -45.31 72.23
C VAL A 382 -0.62 -46.16 72.67
N THR A 383 0.59 -45.61 72.66
CA THR A 383 1.80 -46.29 73.13
C THR A 383 1.72 -46.61 74.63
N GLU A 384 1.19 -45.69 75.44
CA GLU A 384 0.96 -45.94 76.88
C GLU A 384 -0.07 -47.04 77.11
N LEU A 385 -1.16 -47.03 76.34
CA LEU A 385 -2.18 -48.10 76.38
C LEU A 385 -1.57 -49.46 76.01
N GLU A 386 -0.75 -49.52 74.96
CA GLU A 386 -0.05 -50.75 74.55
C GLU A 386 0.93 -51.23 75.63
N LEU A 387 1.61 -50.31 76.33
CA LEU A 387 2.50 -50.64 77.43
C LEU A 387 1.74 -51.25 78.63
N ILE A 388 0.58 -50.68 78.98
CA ILE A 388 -0.30 -51.22 80.03
C ILE A 388 -0.83 -52.61 79.63
N GLN A 389 -1.27 -52.79 78.38
CA GLN A 389 -1.70 -54.10 77.88
C GLN A 389 -0.61 -55.15 78.08
N LYS A 390 0.62 -54.84 77.65
CA LYS A 390 1.78 -55.74 77.72
C LYS A 390 2.23 -56.01 79.16
N ASN A 391 2.28 -54.98 80.00
CA ASN A 391 2.89 -55.11 81.33
C ASN A 391 1.90 -55.56 82.43
N VAL A 392 0.63 -55.22 82.29
CA VAL A 392 -0.40 -55.43 83.32
C VAL A 392 -1.36 -56.55 82.94
N TYR A 393 -1.98 -56.47 81.76
CA TYR A 393 -3.08 -57.37 81.40
C TYR A 393 -2.65 -58.61 80.62
N GLU A 394 -1.43 -58.63 80.06
CA GLU A 394 -0.93 -59.79 79.34
C GLU A 394 -0.79 -60.99 80.28
N ARG A 395 -1.34 -62.13 79.86
CA ARG A 395 -1.36 -63.38 80.62
C ARG A 395 0.03 -63.91 80.97
N GLU A 396 1.05 -63.59 80.17
CA GLU A 396 2.45 -63.91 80.45
C GLU A 396 3.28 -62.66 80.78
N GLY A 397 2.60 -61.54 81.04
CA GLY A 397 3.19 -60.28 81.44
C GLY A 397 3.72 -60.28 82.89
N PRO A 398 4.48 -59.25 83.27
CA PRO A 398 5.03 -59.05 84.61
C PRO A 398 4.01 -59.23 85.74
N VAL A 399 2.84 -58.60 85.65
CA VAL A 399 1.82 -58.68 86.72
C VAL A 399 1.27 -60.10 86.87
N SER A 400 0.89 -60.75 85.76
CA SER A 400 0.42 -62.14 85.77
C SER A 400 1.45 -63.11 86.36
N LYS A 401 2.75 -62.92 86.03
CA LYS A 401 3.84 -63.70 86.60
C LYS A 401 4.01 -63.45 88.10
N SER A 402 3.99 -62.20 88.54
CA SER A 402 4.09 -61.85 89.97
C SER A 402 2.91 -62.41 90.78
N LEU A 403 1.68 -62.33 90.27
CA LEU A 403 0.50 -62.89 90.93
C LEU A 403 0.60 -64.42 91.08
N ARG A 404 1.09 -65.12 90.04
CA ARG A 404 1.33 -66.57 90.12
C ARG A 404 2.40 -66.90 91.15
N SER A 405 3.54 -66.21 91.14
CA SER A 405 4.62 -66.42 92.10
C SER A 405 4.15 -66.19 93.54
N TRP A 406 3.43 -65.08 93.78
CA TRP A 406 2.84 -64.79 95.09
C TRP A 406 1.85 -65.87 95.54
N ALA A 407 0.95 -66.30 94.66
CA ALA A 407 -0.01 -67.33 95.02
C ALA A 407 0.65 -68.68 95.31
N LEU A 408 1.69 -69.05 94.55
CA LEU A 408 2.50 -70.24 94.82
C LEU A 408 3.21 -70.15 96.17
N GLU A 409 3.77 -68.99 96.51
CA GLU A 409 4.40 -68.74 97.80
C GLU A 409 3.40 -68.88 98.96
N ILE A 410 2.22 -68.26 98.86
CA ILE A 410 1.18 -68.34 99.89
C ILE A 410 0.66 -69.77 100.04
N ILE A 411 0.42 -70.48 98.93
CA ILE A 411 0.01 -71.89 98.97
C ILE A 411 1.11 -72.73 99.64
N SER A 412 2.37 -72.50 99.30
CA SER A 412 3.52 -73.19 99.93
C SER A 412 3.62 -72.90 101.42
N GLN A 413 3.44 -71.67 101.86
CA GLN A 413 3.47 -71.28 103.28
C GLN A 413 2.33 -71.91 104.09
N LYS A 414 1.14 -72.06 103.51
CA LYS A 414 -0.01 -72.68 104.18
C LYS A 414 -0.04 -74.21 104.10
N ALA A 415 0.72 -74.79 103.17
CA ALA A 415 0.87 -76.24 103.01
C ALA A 415 2.04 -76.81 103.81
N SER A 416 2.99 -75.97 104.23
CA SER A 416 3.98 -76.26 105.27
C SER A 416 3.41 -76.04 106.65
#